data_AF-A0A553Z6G6-F1
#
_entry.id   AF-A0A553Z6G6-F1
#
_cell.length_a   1.000
_cell.length_b   1.000
_cell.length_c   1.000
_cell.angle_alpha   90.00
_cell.angle_beta   90.00
_cell.angle_gamma   90.00
#
_symmetry.space_group_name_H-M   'P 1'
#
loop_
_entity.id
_entity.type
_entity.pdbx_description
1 polymer ?
#
loop_
_entity_poly.entity_id
_entity_poly.type
_entity_poly.pdbx_seq_one_letter_code
_entity_poly.pdbx_strand_id
1 'polypeptide(L)'
;MSLSLRFAAGSHKGMIREGNEDSGYAGPRLLAIADGMGGQAAGEVASSEVISTLVQLDDDVPGSDILTSLGNAVQRANDQLRVMVEEDPQLDGMGTTLTALLWTGQRLGLVHVGDSRAYLLRDGQLTQITQDHTWVQRLVDEGRITEEEATTHPQRSLLMRALGSGDRVEPDLSIREVRAGDRYLICSDGLSGVVSHQTLEETLASYHGPHETIQELIQLALRGGGPDNITCIVADVLDVDGNEALAGQLNDTPVIVGAVAENQHQLSDPSTLQTPAARAAELGRGRDVPAQAPGGAFGPPGSGDGEAGGEPQGSFGTFADEDFAKPRRRGTWIKRSLFSALALAVVGGGLYAGYRWTQTQYFVGAKDDHVALYQGLSQDLAWISLNKVDQDHPEIELKYLPLYQRNQVKETIPADNRDEATLKVTELGKQAHACLSKQQREAAERAAAKAKKDQEKAGGHGQTGNTTGHKPGAPGTPTVPGDRTATAGTPGALVSPSTPPADITSQAPSEEQLKLEKNCSTQQ
;
A
#
# COMPACT_ATOMS: atom_id res chain seq x y z
N MET A 1 -15.81 27.42 -35.94
CA MET A 1 -14.93 27.49 -34.77
C MET A 1 -14.22 26.16 -34.67
N SER A 2 -13.04 26.07 -35.27
CA SER A 2 -12.10 24.99 -35.04
C SER A 2 -11.32 25.30 -33.77
N LEU A 3 -11.56 24.51 -32.72
CA LEU A 3 -10.87 24.65 -31.44
C LEU A 3 -9.65 23.72 -31.41
N SER A 4 -8.56 24.20 -30.84
CA SER A 4 -7.31 23.45 -30.64
C SER A 4 -6.85 23.53 -29.19
N LEU A 5 -6.03 22.57 -28.76
CA LEU A 5 -5.42 22.54 -27.45
C LEU A 5 -3.96 22.96 -27.55
N ARG A 6 -3.56 23.93 -26.74
CA ARG A 6 -2.16 24.23 -26.44
C ARG A 6 -1.86 23.74 -25.04
N PHE A 7 -0.95 22.78 -24.91
CA PHE A 7 -0.69 22.13 -23.63
C PHE A 7 0.80 22.11 -23.29
N ALA A 8 1.06 21.90 -22.00
CA ALA A 8 2.36 21.53 -21.47
C ALA A 8 2.14 20.53 -20.33
N ALA A 9 3.17 19.76 -20.02
CA ALA A 9 3.20 18.83 -18.90
C ALA A 9 4.52 19.00 -18.12
N GLY A 10 4.48 18.77 -16.81
CA GLY A 10 5.66 18.74 -15.96
C GLY A 10 5.50 17.76 -14.83
N SER A 11 6.59 17.11 -14.46
CA SER A 11 6.65 16.20 -13.31
C SER A 11 7.94 16.42 -12.53
N HIS A 12 7.87 16.29 -11.21
CA HIS A 12 8.99 16.39 -10.31
C HIS A 12 8.80 15.41 -9.15
N LYS A 13 9.86 14.67 -8.80
CA LYS A 13 9.90 13.70 -7.70
C LYS A 13 9.57 14.26 -6.28
N GLY A 14 9.40 15.56 -6.12
CA GLY A 14 9.41 16.23 -4.81
C GLY A 14 10.78 16.24 -4.11
N MET A 15 10.77 16.51 -2.80
CA MET A 15 11.97 16.61 -1.96
C MET A 15 12.13 15.46 -0.94
N ILE A 16 11.07 14.66 -0.73
CA ILE A 16 11.05 13.61 0.30
C ILE A 16 11.13 12.20 -0.28
N ARG A 17 10.41 11.92 -1.38
CA ARG A 17 10.33 10.57 -1.98
C ARG A 17 11.66 10.12 -2.59
N GLU A 18 11.87 8.80 -2.71
CA GLU A 18 13.07 8.19 -3.31
C GLU A 18 12.97 7.96 -4.82
N GLY A 19 11.76 7.91 -5.37
CA GLY A 19 11.47 7.78 -6.80
C GLY A 19 10.29 8.65 -7.20
N ASN A 20 10.03 8.71 -8.50
CA ASN A 20 8.84 9.35 -9.04
C ASN A 20 7.87 8.27 -9.53
N GLU A 21 6.77 8.08 -8.80
CA GLU A 21 5.75 7.09 -9.11
C GLU A 21 4.58 7.69 -9.91
N ASP A 22 4.58 9.02 -10.11
CA ASP A 22 3.63 9.68 -10.99
C ASP A 22 3.99 9.46 -12.46
N SER A 23 2.97 9.36 -13.31
CA SER A 23 3.09 9.32 -14.76
C SER A 23 2.10 10.28 -15.41
N GLY A 24 2.53 10.96 -16.48
CA GLY A 24 1.68 11.92 -17.19
C GLY A 24 1.88 11.89 -18.71
N TYR A 25 0.80 12.18 -19.44
CA TYR A 25 0.77 12.30 -20.89
C TYR A 25 -0.07 13.52 -21.28
N ALA A 26 0.48 14.38 -22.13
CA ALA A 26 -0.24 15.48 -22.75
C ALA A 26 -0.03 15.44 -24.26
N GLY A 27 -1.10 15.20 -25.00
CA GLY A 27 -1.11 15.20 -26.45
C GLY A 27 -2.22 16.11 -27.02
N PRO A 28 -2.33 16.18 -28.36
CA PRO A 28 -3.30 17.04 -29.04
C PRO A 28 -4.76 16.74 -28.68
N ARG A 29 -5.06 15.52 -28.22
CA ARG A 29 -6.42 15.11 -27.86
C ARG A 29 -6.53 14.56 -26.45
N LEU A 30 -5.52 13.85 -25.96
CA LEU A 30 -5.54 13.21 -24.65
C LEU A 30 -4.63 13.94 -23.66
N LEU A 31 -5.17 14.25 -22.49
CA LEU A 31 -4.41 14.67 -21.31
C LEU A 31 -4.68 13.64 -20.20
N ALA A 32 -3.65 13.07 -19.59
CA ALA A 32 -3.80 12.05 -18.57
C ALA A 32 -2.70 12.14 -17.51
N ILE A 33 -3.08 11.96 -16.24
CA ILE A 33 -2.16 11.79 -15.11
C ILE A 33 -2.58 10.55 -14.33
N ALA A 34 -1.59 9.82 -13.84
CA ALA A 34 -1.74 8.65 -13.00
C ALA A 34 -0.71 8.76 -11.86
N ASP A 35 -1.18 8.74 -10.62
CA ASP A 35 -0.37 8.76 -9.40
C ASP A 35 -0.24 7.33 -8.87
N GLY A 36 0.96 6.78 -9.03
CA GLY A 36 1.26 5.39 -8.71
C GLY A 36 1.46 5.18 -7.22
N MET A 37 0.82 4.14 -6.70
CA MET A 37 0.97 3.73 -5.30
C MET A 37 1.33 2.25 -5.22
N GLY A 38 2.19 1.88 -4.28
CA GLY A 38 2.58 0.49 -4.09
C GLY A 38 3.76 0.34 -3.16
N GLY A 39 4.15 -0.91 -2.90
CA GLY A 39 5.37 -1.25 -2.16
C GLY A 39 6.63 -0.98 -2.99
N GLN A 40 7.63 -1.86 -2.89
CA GLN A 40 8.92 -1.75 -3.60
C GLN A 40 8.73 -1.48 -5.11
N ALA A 41 8.84 -0.22 -5.55
CA ALA A 41 8.78 0.23 -6.95
C ALA A 41 7.54 -0.24 -7.75
N ALA A 42 6.44 -0.59 -7.07
CA ALA A 42 5.27 -1.11 -7.76
C ALA A 42 4.36 0.02 -8.29
N GLY A 43 4.44 1.22 -7.67
CA GLY A 43 3.68 2.40 -8.10
C GLY A 43 4.10 2.92 -9.47
N GLU A 44 5.40 3.04 -9.73
CA GLU A 44 5.94 3.46 -11.03
C GLU A 44 5.52 2.56 -12.20
N VAL A 45 5.46 1.24 -11.96
CA VAL A 45 5.00 0.26 -12.95
C VAL A 45 3.51 0.44 -13.22
N ALA A 46 2.71 0.57 -12.16
CA ALA A 46 1.26 0.70 -12.27
C ALA A 46 0.85 1.98 -13.02
N SER A 47 1.39 3.14 -12.62
CA SER A 47 1.08 4.41 -13.28
C SER A 47 1.57 4.43 -14.72
N SER A 48 2.74 3.84 -14.99
CA SER A 48 3.29 3.78 -16.34
C SER A 48 2.48 2.90 -17.30
N GLU A 49 2.00 1.76 -16.83
CA GLU A 49 1.17 0.86 -17.64
C GLU A 49 -0.18 1.49 -17.97
N VAL A 50 -0.81 2.15 -16.99
CA VAL A 50 -2.11 2.81 -17.18
C VAL A 50 -2.00 3.93 -18.22
N ILE A 51 -0.98 4.80 -18.09
CA ILE A 51 -0.79 5.88 -19.08
C ILE A 51 -0.52 5.28 -20.46
N SER A 52 0.36 4.28 -20.59
CA SER A 52 0.69 3.65 -21.88
C SER A 52 -0.53 3.05 -22.58
N THR A 53 -1.45 2.45 -21.82
CA THR A 53 -2.72 1.93 -22.36
C THR A 53 -3.60 3.06 -22.88
N LEU A 54 -3.66 4.19 -22.17
CA LEU A 54 -4.50 5.33 -22.55
C LEU A 54 -3.97 6.12 -23.74
N VAL A 55 -2.64 6.20 -23.96
CA VAL A 55 -2.02 6.94 -25.08
C VAL A 55 -2.62 6.55 -26.43
N GLN A 56 -3.05 5.30 -26.59
CA GLN A 56 -3.70 4.80 -27.81
C GLN A 56 -4.96 5.60 -28.20
N LEU A 57 -5.63 6.26 -27.24
CA LEU A 57 -6.79 7.11 -27.49
C LEU A 57 -6.45 8.46 -28.14
N ASP A 58 -5.17 8.85 -28.15
CA ASP A 58 -4.71 10.09 -28.78
C ASP A 58 -4.60 9.94 -30.31
N ASP A 59 -4.25 8.74 -30.80
CA ASP A 59 -4.12 8.43 -32.23
C ASP A 59 -5.48 8.08 -32.90
N ASP A 60 -6.34 7.35 -32.19
CA ASP A 60 -7.64 6.92 -32.71
C ASP A 60 -8.67 8.05 -32.62
N VAL A 61 -9.21 8.51 -33.75
CA VAL A 61 -10.37 9.41 -33.77
C VAL A 61 -11.60 8.63 -33.32
N PRO A 62 -12.15 8.84 -32.11
CA PRO A 62 -13.32 8.09 -31.67
C PRO A 62 -14.51 8.61 -32.47
N GLY A 63 -14.90 7.87 -33.51
CA GLY A 63 -16.23 7.96 -34.11
C GLY A 63 -17.31 7.30 -33.22
N SER A 64 -16.88 6.60 -32.16
CA SER A 64 -17.69 5.98 -31.12
C SER A 64 -17.95 6.92 -29.94
N ASP A 65 -18.93 6.58 -29.11
CA ASP A 65 -19.22 7.27 -27.86
C ASP A 65 -17.93 7.42 -27.00
N ILE A 66 -17.59 8.68 -26.70
CA ILE A 66 -16.37 9.09 -25.99
C ILE A 66 -16.29 8.40 -24.63
N LEU A 67 -17.41 8.35 -23.92
CA LEU A 67 -17.47 7.76 -22.58
C LEU A 67 -17.25 6.25 -22.63
N THR A 68 -17.84 5.57 -23.62
CA THR A 68 -17.61 4.15 -23.85
C THR A 68 -16.13 3.87 -24.16
N SER A 69 -15.50 4.72 -24.96
CA SER A 69 -14.09 4.57 -25.35
C SER A 69 -13.15 4.75 -24.14
N LEU A 70 -13.40 5.78 -23.32
CA LEU A 70 -12.70 6.01 -22.05
C LEU A 70 -12.92 4.85 -21.07
N GLY A 71 -14.18 4.46 -20.84
CA GLY A 71 -14.51 3.35 -19.93
C GLY A 71 -13.84 2.05 -20.34
N ASN A 72 -13.83 1.71 -21.64
CA ASN A 72 -13.14 0.53 -22.14
C ASN A 72 -11.62 0.62 -22.00
N ALA A 73 -11.02 1.80 -22.15
CA ALA A 73 -9.58 1.99 -21.94
C ALA A 73 -9.20 1.80 -20.46
N VAL A 74 -10.01 2.35 -19.53
CA VAL A 74 -9.80 2.17 -18.09
C VAL A 74 -9.95 0.71 -17.66
N GLN A 75 -10.98 0.00 -18.16
CA GLN A 75 -11.13 -1.43 -17.89
C GLN A 75 -9.96 -2.25 -18.42
N ARG A 76 -9.51 -1.97 -19.66
CA ARG A 76 -8.32 -2.62 -20.23
C ARG A 76 -7.08 -2.37 -19.39
N ALA A 77 -6.86 -1.14 -18.92
CA ALA A 77 -5.72 -0.80 -18.08
C ALA A 77 -5.78 -1.56 -16.73
N ASN A 78 -6.95 -1.62 -16.08
CA ASN A 78 -7.14 -2.39 -14.85
C ASN A 78 -6.90 -3.90 -15.05
N ASP A 79 -7.35 -4.44 -16.19
CA ASP A 79 -7.12 -5.84 -16.55
C ASP A 79 -5.62 -6.14 -16.78
N GLN A 80 -4.87 -5.23 -17.40
CA GLN A 80 -3.42 -5.37 -17.58
C GLN A 80 -2.67 -5.36 -16.23
N LEU A 81 -3.02 -4.44 -15.33
CA LEU A 81 -2.44 -4.42 -13.98
C LEU A 81 -2.67 -5.74 -13.25
N ARG A 82 -3.88 -6.33 -13.37
CA ARG A 82 -4.17 -7.63 -12.77
C ARG A 82 -3.30 -8.75 -13.36
N VAL A 83 -3.16 -8.79 -14.68
CA VAL A 83 -2.29 -9.77 -15.35
C VAL A 83 -0.84 -9.64 -14.86
N MET A 84 -0.34 -8.42 -14.68
CA MET A 84 1.01 -8.20 -14.15
C MET A 84 1.17 -8.72 -12.71
N VAL A 85 0.19 -8.53 -11.83
CA VAL A 85 0.22 -9.10 -10.45
C VAL A 85 0.12 -10.62 -10.47
N GLU A 86 -0.67 -11.21 -11.39
CA GLU A 86 -0.76 -12.66 -11.57
C GLU A 86 0.57 -13.27 -12.05
N GLU A 87 1.30 -12.56 -12.90
CA GLU A 87 2.61 -12.97 -13.42
C GLU A 87 3.76 -12.75 -12.41
N ASP A 88 3.72 -11.64 -11.67
CA ASP A 88 4.69 -11.33 -10.61
C ASP A 88 3.98 -10.95 -9.30
N PRO A 89 3.85 -11.91 -8.35
CA PRO A 89 3.25 -11.66 -7.05
C PRO A 89 3.98 -10.61 -6.19
N GLN A 90 5.19 -10.17 -6.56
CA GLN A 90 5.86 -9.06 -5.87
C GLN A 90 5.21 -7.70 -6.15
N LEU A 91 4.42 -7.60 -7.23
CA LEU A 91 3.62 -6.43 -7.57
C LEU A 91 2.28 -6.41 -6.83
N ASP A 92 2.02 -7.37 -5.92
CA ASP A 92 0.80 -7.37 -5.12
C ASP A 92 0.65 -6.07 -4.32
N GLY A 93 -0.56 -5.52 -4.35
CA GLY A 93 -0.87 -4.22 -3.79
C GLY A 93 -0.45 -3.02 -4.64
N MET A 94 0.08 -3.21 -5.87
CA MET A 94 0.27 -2.10 -6.79
C MET A 94 -1.07 -1.49 -7.23
N GLY A 95 -1.07 -0.18 -7.39
CA GLY A 95 -2.21 0.53 -7.91
C GLY A 95 -1.84 1.91 -8.39
N THR A 96 -2.81 2.59 -8.98
CA THR A 96 -2.61 3.97 -9.42
C THR A 96 -3.93 4.71 -9.47
N THR A 97 -3.89 6.01 -9.27
CA THR A 97 -5.00 6.88 -9.67
C THR A 97 -5.03 7.01 -11.19
N LEU A 98 -6.10 7.60 -11.71
CA LEU A 98 -6.18 8.04 -13.09
C LEU A 98 -7.16 9.21 -13.21
N THR A 99 -6.66 10.32 -13.76
CA THR A 99 -7.51 11.41 -14.23
C THR A 99 -7.13 11.75 -15.66
N ALA A 100 -8.09 11.62 -16.58
CA ALA A 100 -7.84 11.89 -17.99
C ALA A 100 -8.98 12.68 -18.66
N LEU A 101 -8.59 13.55 -19.58
CA LEU A 101 -9.43 14.38 -20.42
C LEU A 101 -9.19 13.99 -21.88
N LEU A 102 -10.24 13.58 -22.58
CA LEU A 102 -10.20 13.23 -24.00
C LEU A 102 -11.01 14.22 -24.84
N TRP A 103 -10.31 14.91 -25.72
CA TRP A 103 -10.82 15.93 -26.60
C TRP A 103 -11.34 15.36 -27.92
N THR A 104 -12.46 15.88 -28.39
CA THR A 104 -13.06 15.52 -29.69
C THR A 104 -13.42 16.73 -30.56
N GLY A 105 -12.83 17.89 -30.29
CA GLY A 105 -13.09 19.13 -31.01
C GLY A 105 -14.12 20.02 -30.32
N GLN A 106 -15.30 19.47 -30.00
CA GLN A 106 -16.42 20.23 -29.43
C GLN A 106 -16.80 19.80 -28.01
N ARG A 107 -16.30 18.64 -27.57
CA ARG A 107 -16.63 18.03 -26.28
C ARG A 107 -15.37 17.46 -25.66
N LEU A 108 -15.38 17.47 -24.33
CA LEU A 108 -14.35 16.87 -23.49
C LEU A 108 -14.97 15.72 -22.70
N GLY A 109 -14.46 14.51 -22.89
CA GLY A 109 -14.74 13.40 -21.99
C GLY A 109 -13.79 13.46 -20.81
N LEU A 110 -14.31 13.38 -19.59
CA LEU A 110 -13.54 13.25 -18.36
C LEU A 110 -13.73 11.83 -17.83
N VAL A 111 -12.61 11.19 -17.46
CA VAL A 111 -12.59 9.97 -16.67
C VAL A 111 -11.74 10.19 -15.42
N HIS A 112 -12.22 9.72 -14.27
CA HIS A 112 -11.55 9.93 -12.99
C HIS A 112 -11.68 8.74 -12.03
N VAL A 113 -10.56 8.36 -11.44
CA VAL A 113 -10.42 7.38 -10.35
C VAL A 113 -9.30 7.82 -9.42
N GLY A 114 -9.60 8.12 -8.16
CA GLY A 114 -8.58 8.40 -7.14
C GLY A 114 -8.72 9.81 -6.61
N ASP A 115 -7.62 10.44 -6.23
CA ASP A 115 -7.59 11.79 -5.66
C ASP A 115 -6.77 12.78 -6.49
N SER A 116 -6.23 12.36 -7.64
CA SER A 116 -5.68 13.28 -8.63
C SER A 116 -6.80 14.15 -9.20
N ARG A 117 -6.58 15.45 -9.33
CA ARG A 117 -7.66 16.42 -9.58
C ARG A 117 -7.61 17.00 -10.98
N ALA A 118 -8.77 17.35 -11.51
CA ALA A 118 -8.89 18.23 -12.67
C ALA A 118 -9.67 19.49 -12.31
N TYR A 119 -9.21 20.62 -12.85
CA TYR A 119 -9.79 21.93 -12.67
C TYR A 119 -10.06 22.58 -14.03
N LEU A 120 -11.09 23.41 -14.08
CA LEU A 120 -11.42 24.31 -15.19
C LEU A 120 -11.35 25.74 -14.68
N LEU A 121 -10.51 26.54 -15.32
CA LEU A 121 -10.52 27.99 -15.21
C LEU A 121 -11.33 28.55 -16.39
N ARG A 122 -12.45 29.20 -16.07
CA ARG A 122 -13.31 29.88 -17.05
C ARG A 122 -13.75 31.23 -16.49
N ASP A 123 -13.67 32.27 -17.31
CA ASP A 123 -14.06 33.64 -16.93
C ASP A 123 -13.38 34.14 -15.63
N GLY A 124 -12.15 33.66 -15.39
CA GLY A 124 -11.35 34.00 -14.20
C GLY A 124 -11.73 33.24 -12.92
N GLN A 125 -12.66 32.29 -12.98
CA GLN A 125 -13.06 31.46 -11.84
C GLN A 125 -12.51 30.04 -11.98
N LEU A 126 -11.76 29.58 -10.98
CA LEU A 126 -11.28 28.19 -10.94
C LEU A 126 -12.35 27.29 -10.31
N THR A 127 -12.69 26.19 -10.98
CA THR A 127 -13.65 25.19 -10.50
C THR A 127 -13.05 23.79 -10.60
N GLN A 128 -13.09 23.02 -9.52
CA GLN A 128 -12.76 21.60 -9.55
C GLN A 128 -13.85 20.82 -10.29
N ILE A 129 -13.48 20.01 -11.27
CA ILE A 129 -14.42 19.24 -12.10
C ILE A 129 -14.44 17.74 -11.80
N THR A 130 -13.53 17.28 -10.94
CA THR A 130 -13.44 15.92 -10.38
C THR A 130 -13.83 15.93 -8.90
N GLN A 131 -14.23 14.77 -8.36
CA GLN A 131 -14.48 14.60 -6.94
C GLN A 131 -13.58 13.50 -6.40
N ASP A 132 -12.79 13.82 -5.37
CA ASP A 132 -11.78 12.92 -4.84
C ASP A 132 -12.41 11.64 -4.27
N HIS A 133 -11.88 10.49 -4.65
CA HIS A 133 -12.24 9.19 -4.09
C HIS A 133 -11.47 8.88 -2.79
N THR A 134 -11.43 9.83 -1.85
CA THR A 134 -10.77 9.68 -0.54
C THR A 134 -11.79 9.40 0.57
N TRP A 135 -11.31 8.83 1.68
CA TRP A 135 -12.13 8.61 2.86
C TRP A 135 -12.67 9.92 3.45
N VAL A 136 -11.85 10.98 3.45
CA VAL A 136 -12.26 12.29 3.96
C VAL A 136 -13.32 12.94 3.09
N GLN A 137 -13.25 12.80 1.77
CA GLN A 137 -14.29 13.32 0.88
C GLN A 137 -15.64 12.66 1.19
N ARG A 138 -15.65 11.35 1.44
CA ARG A 138 -16.88 10.66 1.88
C ARG A 138 -17.44 11.21 3.19
N LEU A 139 -16.57 11.53 4.16
CA LEU A 139 -17.01 12.12 5.42
C LEU A 139 -17.60 13.53 5.22
N VAL A 140 -17.05 14.31 4.29
CA VAL A 140 -17.59 15.62 3.89
C VAL A 140 -18.96 15.43 3.23
N ASP A 141 -19.09 14.50 2.29
CA ASP A 141 -20.35 14.21 1.60
C ASP A 141 -21.45 13.74 2.56
N GLU A 142 -21.08 12.98 3.60
CA GLU A 142 -21.97 12.56 4.69
C GLU A 142 -22.27 13.69 5.71
N GLY A 143 -21.65 14.87 5.57
CA GLY A 143 -21.79 16.00 6.47
C GLY A 143 -21.19 15.77 7.87
N ARG A 144 -20.26 14.82 7.99
CA ARG A 144 -19.62 14.42 9.26
C ARG A 144 -18.45 15.30 9.63
N ILE A 145 -17.76 15.87 8.64
CA ILE A 145 -16.68 16.85 8.78
C ILE A 145 -16.87 17.96 7.76
N THR A 146 -16.26 19.12 7.97
CA THR A 146 -16.24 20.18 6.96
C THR A 146 -15.08 20.02 5.96
N GLU A 147 -15.11 20.73 4.84
CA GLU A 147 -14.02 20.74 3.86
C GLU A 147 -12.70 21.23 4.49
N GLU A 148 -12.77 22.21 5.40
CA GLU A 148 -11.59 22.72 6.10
C GLU A 148 -10.99 21.65 7.03
N GLU A 149 -11.83 20.90 7.74
CA GLU A 149 -11.39 19.78 8.58
C GLU A 149 -10.77 18.65 7.76
N ALA A 150 -11.29 18.37 6.56
CA ALA A 150 -10.75 17.35 5.66
C ALA A 150 -9.29 17.62 5.28
N THR A 151 -8.90 18.89 5.05
CA THR A 151 -7.52 19.24 4.65
C THR A 151 -6.45 18.91 5.71
N THR A 152 -6.83 18.93 6.99
CA THR A 152 -5.92 18.68 8.11
C THR A 152 -6.10 17.29 8.73
N HIS A 153 -7.02 16.48 8.20
CA HIS A 153 -7.33 15.17 8.74
C HIS A 153 -6.14 14.19 8.58
N PRO A 154 -5.83 13.38 9.61
CA PRO A 154 -4.70 12.43 9.56
C PRO A 154 -4.79 11.40 8.43
N GLN A 155 -6.01 11.04 8.01
CA GLN A 155 -6.28 10.06 6.94
C GLN A 155 -6.74 10.73 5.64
N ARG A 156 -6.32 11.98 5.36
CA ARG A 156 -6.75 12.71 4.16
C ARG A 156 -6.34 12.04 2.84
N SER A 157 -5.19 11.37 2.81
CA SER A 157 -4.67 10.65 1.64
C SER A 157 -5.12 9.18 1.59
N LEU A 158 -6.08 8.77 2.44
CA LEU A 158 -6.57 7.40 2.39
C LEU A 158 -7.55 7.24 1.23
N LEU A 159 -7.09 6.59 0.17
CA LEU A 159 -7.88 6.31 -1.03
C LEU A 159 -8.91 5.21 -0.81
N MET A 160 -10.10 5.44 -1.36
CA MET A 160 -11.22 4.49 -1.38
C MET A 160 -11.36 3.78 -2.72
N ARG A 161 -10.83 4.38 -3.80
CA ARG A 161 -10.84 3.81 -5.15
C ARG A 161 -9.52 4.11 -5.84
N ALA A 162 -8.91 3.08 -6.41
CA ALA A 162 -7.73 3.15 -7.26
C ALA A 162 -7.81 2.03 -8.30
N LEU A 163 -7.06 2.17 -9.40
CA LEU A 163 -6.82 1.08 -10.35
C LEU A 163 -5.88 0.05 -9.73
N GLY A 164 -6.08 -1.23 -10.01
CA GLY A 164 -5.27 -2.33 -9.46
C GLY A 164 -5.77 -2.91 -8.13
N SER A 165 -6.61 -2.19 -7.36
CA SER A 165 -7.07 -2.64 -6.03
C SER A 165 -8.27 -3.62 -6.02
N GLY A 166 -8.80 -4.03 -7.19
CA GLY A 166 -9.94 -4.96 -7.26
C GLY A 166 -10.35 -5.38 -8.68
N ASP A 167 -11.27 -6.35 -8.75
CA ASP A 167 -11.70 -7.00 -10.01
C ASP A 167 -12.34 -6.04 -11.03
N ARG A 168 -13.12 -5.07 -10.53
CA ARG A 168 -13.77 -4.05 -11.35
C ARG A 168 -13.65 -2.70 -10.68
N VAL A 169 -13.18 -1.73 -11.46
CA VAL A 169 -13.18 -0.32 -11.09
C VAL A 169 -14.36 0.35 -11.79
N GLU A 170 -15.14 1.10 -11.02
CA GLU A 170 -16.20 1.97 -11.55
C GLU A 170 -15.65 3.40 -11.61
N PRO A 171 -15.18 3.86 -12.79
CA PRO A 171 -14.67 5.21 -12.93
C PRO A 171 -15.80 6.23 -13.05
N ASP A 172 -15.54 7.44 -12.57
CA ASP A 172 -16.42 8.56 -12.79
C ASP A 172 -16.24 9.08 -14.21
N LEU A 173 -17.31 9.01 -15.00
CA LEU A 173 -17.32 9.38 -16.42
C LEU A 173 -18.29 10.53 -16.66
N SER A 174 -17.82 11.62 -17.27
CA SER A 174 -18.67 12.75 -17.62
C SER A 174 -18.27 13.44 -18.92
N ILE A 175 -19.22 14.08 -19.58
CA ILE A 175 -18.97 14.92 -20.76
C ILE A 175 -19.11 16.38 -20.34
N ARG A 176 -18.17 17.22 -20.77
CA ARG A 176 -18.18 18.67 -20.54
C ARG A 176 -18.19 19.43 -21.87
N GLU A 177 -18.89 20.56 -21.87
CA GLU A 177 -18.89 21.53 -22.98
C GLU A 177 -17.61 22.35 -22.92
N VAL A 178 -16.97 22.52 -24.07
CA VAL A 178 -15.74 23.29 -24.16
C VAL A 178 -15.93 24.59 -24.92
N ARG A 179 -15.27 25.64 -24.45
CA ARG A 179 -15.31 26.98 -25.01
C ARG A 179 -13.89 27.50 -25.25
N ALA A 180 -13.75 28.36 -26.24
CA ALA A 180 -12.50 29.08 -26.46
C ALA A 180 -12.15 29.92 -25.23
N GLY A 181 -10.88 29.90 -24.82
CA GLY A 181 -10.39 30.57 -23.62
C GLY A 181 -10.48 29.75 -22.34
N ASP A 182 -11.07 28.55 -22.37
CA ASP A 182 -10.99 27.62 -21.24
C ASP A 182 -9.54 27.20 -20.99
N ARG A 183 -9.15 27.15 -19.72
CA ARG A 183 -7.87 26.60 -19.27
C ARG A 183 -8.12 25.43 -18.32
N TYR A 184 -7.56 24.28 -18.63
CA TYR A 184 -7.63 23.07 -17.81
C TYR A 184 -6.33 22.86 -17.06
N LEU A 185 -6.43 22.44 -15.80
CA LEU A 185 -5.32 21.92 -15.01
C LEU A 185 -5.67 20.49 -14.61
N ILE A 186 -4.77 19.54 -14.84
CA ILE A 186 -4.80 18.20 -14.21
C ILE A 186 -3.58 18.11 -13.31
N CYS A 187 -3.71 17.59 -12.09
CA CYS A 187 -2.57 17.41 -11.20
C CYS A 187 -2.71 16.20 -10.26
N SER A 188 -1.56 15.65 -9.82
CA SER A 188 -1.49 14.73 -8.69
C SER A 188 -1.71 15.45 -7.35
N ASP A 189 -1.92 14.68 -6.29
CA ASP A 189 -2.20 15.23 -4.96
C ASP A 189 -0.99 16.00 -4.38
N GLY A 190 0.23 15.70 -4.85
CA GLY A 190 1.44 16.41 -4.45
C GLY A 190 1.46 17.89 -4.84
N LEU A 191 0.64 18.32 -5.80
CA LEU A 191 0.38 19.74 -6.05
C LEU A 191 -0.72 20.28 -5.12
N SER A 192 -1.93 19.71 -5.20
CA SER A 192 -3.11 20.24 -4.51
C SER A 192 -3.08 20.05 -2.98
N GLY A 193 -2.22 19.17 -2.48
CA GLY A 193 -2.02 18.92 -1.05
C GLY A 193 -1.18 19.98 -0.35
N VAL A 194 -0.39 20.77 -1.09
CA VAL A 194 0.45 21.85 -0.53
C VAL A 194 0.17 23.22 -1.12
N VAL A 195 -0.39 23.30 -2.33
CA VAL A 195 -0.79 24.57 -2.96
C VAL A 195 -2.29 24.77 -2.80
N SER A 196 -2.68 25.88 -2.19
CA SER A 196 -4.09 26.19 -1.92
C SER A 196 -4.88 26.48 -3.20
N HIS A 197 -6.21 26.28 -3.15
CA HIS A 197 -7.09 26.60 -4.28
C HIS A 197 -6.94 28.06 -4.76
N GLN A 198 -6.84 29.01 -3.83
CA GLN A 198 -6.66 30.42 -4.16
C GLN A 198 -5.34 30.66 -4.92
N THR A 199 -4.25 30.04 -4.46
CA THR A 199 -2.95 30.15 -5.13
C THR A 199 -3.00 29.52 -6.53
N LEU A 200 -3.65 28.36 -6.68
CA LEU A 200 -3.87 27.73 -7.99
C LEU A 200 -4.64 28.66 -8.93
N GLU A 201 -5.71 29.27 -8.44
CA GLU A 201 -6.54 30.21 -9.22
C GLU A 201 -5.73 31.44 -9.67
N GLU A 202 -4.99 32.07 -8.76
CA GLU A 202 -4.13 33.22 -9.06
C GLU A 202 -3.05 32.86 -10.09
N THR A 203 -2.36 31.72 -9.93
CA THR A 203 -1.30 31.27 -10.85
C THR A 203 -1.88 30.90 -12.22
N LEU A 204 -3.02 30.21 -12.29
CA LEU A 204 -3.67 29.85 -13.56
C LEU A 204 -4.28 31.05 -14.27
N ALA A 205 -4.78 32.04 -13.53
CA ALA A 205 -5.31 33.29 -14.07
C ALA A 205 -4.22 34.26 -14.56
N SER A 206 -2.94 33.97 -14.27
CA SER A 206 -1.83 34.71 -14.85
C SER A 206 -1.79 34.57 -16.39
N TYR A 207 -1.41 35.63 -17.09
CA TYR A 207 -1.30 35.66 -18.56
C TYR A 207 -0.07 34.90 -19.10
N HIS A 208 0.45 33.93 -18.34
CA HIS A 208 1.56 33.08 -18.74
C HIS A 208 1.10 31.94 -19.65
N GLY A 209 2.01 31.46 -20.50
CA GLY A 209 1.77 30.28 -21.32
C GLY A 209 1.79 29.00 -20.46
N PRO A 210 1.24 27.87 -20.96
CA PRO A 210 1.16 26.63 -20.19
C PRO A 210 2.49 26.15 -19.61
N HIS A 211 3.60 26.35 -20.34
CA HIS A 211 4.92 25.89 -19.91
C HIS A 211 5.45 26.68 -18.71
N GLU A 212 5.34 28.01 -18.75
CA GLU A 212 5.75 28.88 -17.65
C GLU A 212 4.86 28.66 -16.41
N THR A 213 3.55 28.50 -16.61
CA THR A 213 2.61 28.20 -15.53
C THR A 213 2.96 26.88 -14.82
N ILE A 214 3.32 25.83 -15.55
CA ILE A 214 3.73 24.55 -14.95
C ILE A 214 5.00 24.69 -14.11
N GLN A 215 6.01 25.41 -14.62
CA GLN A 215 7.23 25.66 -13.87
C GLN A 215 6.95 26.41 -12.57
N GLU A 216 6.04 27.39 -12.60
CA GLU A 216 5.62 28.13 -11.41
C GLU A 216 4.86 27.24 -10.42
N LEU A 217 3.90 26.43 -10.88
CA LEU A 217 3.15 25.50 -10.04
C LEU A 217 4.06 24.49 -9.33
N ILE A 218 5.01 23.89 -10.06
CA ILE A 218 5.99 22.97 -9.47
C ILE A 218 6.85 23.69 -8.43
N GLN A 219 7.32 24.91 -8.72
CA GLN A 219 8.10 25.69 -7.75
C GLN A 219 7.29 26.04 -6.50
N LEU A 220 6.00 26.36 -6.64
CA LEU A 220 5.12 26.63 -5.49
C LEU A 220 4.97 25.39 -4.62
N ALA A 221 4.77 24.21 -5.23
CA ALA A 221 4.67 22.95 -4.49
C ALA A 221 5.98 22.61 -3.75
N LEU A 222 7.14 22.81 -4.40
CA LEU A 222 8.44 22.63 -3.78
C LEU A 222 8.69 23.61 -2.63
N ARG A 223 8.27 24.89 -2.77
CA ARG A 223 8.33 25.87 -1.67
C ARG A 223 7.41 25.50 -0.51
N GLY A 224 6.29 24.82 -0.79
CA GLY A 224 5.40 24.21 0.20
C GLY A 224 5.98 23.00 0.93
N GLY A 225 7.22 22.60 0.63
CA GLY A 225 7.92 21.48 1.25
C GLY A 225 8.05 20.25 0.36
N GLY A 226 7.38 20.21 -0.79
CA GLY A 226 7.45 19.11 -1.77
C GLY A 226 7.40 17.71 -1.15
N PRO A 227 6.37 17.39 -0.34
CA PRO A 227 6.32 16.15 0.42
C PRO A 227 6.09 14.91 -0.46
N ASP A 228 5.58 15.12 -1.67
CA ASP A 228 5.23 14.05 -2.61
C ASP A 228 5.77 14.30 -4.02
N ASN A 229 5.56 13.33 -4.90
CA ASN A 229 5.68 13.49 -6.35
C ASN A 229 4.66 14.53 -6.83
N ILE A 230 5.09 15.40 -7.74
CA ILE A 230 4.32 16.54 -8.21
C ILE A 230 4.25 16.44 -9.72
N THR A 231 3.06 16.16 -10.24
CA THR A 231 2.82 16.10 -11.68
C THR A 231 1.62 16.97 -12.03
N CYS A 232 1.77 17.80 -13.05
CA CYS A 232 0.69 18.65 -13.53
C CYS A 232 0.74 18.87 -15.05
N ILE A 233 -0.45 19.06 -15.61
CA ILE A 233 -0.67 19.34 -17.02
C ILE A 233 -1.56 20.58 -17.11
N VAL A 234 -1.16 21.56 -17.90
CA VAL A 234 -1.95 22.75 -18.19
C VAL A 234 -2.27 22.75 -19.68
N ALA A 235 -3.55 22.97 -20.02
CA ALA A 235 -4.02 23.01 -21.39
C ALA A 235 -4.99 24.17 -21.64
N ASP A 236 -4.69 24.98 -22.65
CA ASP A 236 -5.46 26.13 -23.09
C ASP A 236 -6.25 25.78 -24.35
N VAL A 237 -7.52 26.14 -24.37
CA VAL A 237 -8.38 26.01 -25.54
C VAL A 237 -8.32 27.27 -26.38
N LEU A 238 -7.81 27.14 -27.60
CA LEU A 238 -7.63 28.24 -28.54
C LEU A 238 -8.60 28.11 -29.72
N ASP A 239 -9.19 29.23 -30.15
CA ASP A 239 -9.95 29.32 -31.41
C ASP A 239 -8.99 29.60 -32.57
N VAL A 240 -8.90 28.66 -33.51
CA VAL A 240 -7.96 28.69 -34.63
C VAL A 240 -8.53 29.48 -35.81
N ASP A 241 -9.85 29.65 -35.89
CA ASP A 241 -10.50 30.37 -37.00
C ASP A 241 -10.25 31.89 -36.96
N GLY A 242 -9.78 32.42 -35.83
CA GLY A 242 -9.64 33.87 -35.60
C GLY A 242 -8.25 34.47 -35.75
N ASN A 243 -7.16 33.68 -35.77
CA ASN A 243 -5.81 34.22 -35.74
C ASN A 243 -4.73 33.24 -36.29
N GLU A 244 -4.31 33.42 -37.54
CA GLU A 244 -3.22 32.65 -38.19
C GLU A 244 -1.90 32.69 -37.40
N ALA A 245 -1.68 33.71 -36.56
CA ALA A 245 -0.48 33.82 -35.74
C ALA A 245 -0.44 32.84 -34.54
N LEU A 246 -1.60 32.35 -34.06
CA LEU A 246 -1.67 31.37 -32.96
C LEU A 246 -1.46 29.92 -33.44
N ALA A 247 -1.72 29.64 -34.71
CA ALA A 247 -1.50 28.32 -35.31
C ALA A 247 -0.02 27.89 -35.25
N GLY A 248 0.93 28.83 -35.23
CA GLY A 248 2.36 28.56 -35.07
C GLY A 248 2.81 28.28 -33.63
N GLN A 249 1.93 28.39 -32.62
CA GLN A 249 2.21 28.13 -31.20
C GLN A 249 1.55 26.86 -30.67
N LEU A 250 0.91 26.08 -31.54
CA LEU A 250 0.32 24.80 -31.18
C LEU A 250 1.43 23.76 -31.04
N ASN A 251 1.51 23.14 -29.86
CA ASN A 251 2.37 21.99 -29.64
C ASN A 251 1.65 20.76 -30.18
N ASP A 252 2.01 20.32 -31.39
CA ASP A 252 1.48 19.07 -31.96
C ASP A 252 2.28 17.85 -31.48
N THR A 253 3.39 18.06 -30.76
CA THR A 253 4.22 16.98 -30.23
C THR A 253 3.72 16.59 -28.84
N PRO A 254 3.33 15.31 -28.63
CA PRO A 254 2.94 14.86 -27.31
C PRO A 254 4.11 14.92 -26.32
N VAL A 255 3.80 15.26 -25.09
CA VAL A 255 4.74 15.38 -23.97
C VAL A 255 4.43 14.29 -22.96
N ILE A 256 5.44 13.48 -22.65
CA ILE A 256 5.37 12.42 -21.64
C ILE A 256 6.24 12.83 -20.46
N VAL A 257 5.73 12.67 -19.24
CA VAL A 257 6.43 13.06 -18.00
C VAL A 257 6.28 11.98 -16.93
N GLY A 258 7.15 12.03 -15.91
CA GLY A 258 7.10 11.10 -14.78
C GLY A 258 7.77 9.75 -15.07
N ALA A 259 7.32 8.70 -14.37
CA ALA A 259 7.89 7.36 -14.44
C ALA A 259 7.93 6.79 -15.88
N VAL A 260 6.88 7.02 -16.68
CA VAL A 260 6.85 6.60 -18.11
C VAL A 260 8.04 7.19 -18.87
N ALA A 261 8.36 8.46 -18.65
CA ALA A 261 9.45 9.13 -19.35
C ALA A 261 10.81 8.61 -18.89
N GLU A 262 10.99 8.38 -17.59
CA GLU A 262 12.23 7.84 -17.02
C GLU A 262 12.51 6.42 -17.52
N ASN A 263 11.48 5.56 -17.63
CA ASN A 263 11.59 4.21 -18.19
C ASN A 263 11.97 4.21 -19.68
N GLN A 264 11.40 5.10 -20.49
CA GLN A 264 11.82 5.24 -21.89
C GLN A 264 13.26 5.71 -22.01
N HIS A 265 13.72 6.61 -21.15
CA HIS A 265 15.11 7.04 -21.12
C HIS A 265 16.07 5.93 -20.68
N GLN A 266 15.71 5.08 -19.71
CA GLN A 266 16.53 3.91 -19.34
C GLN A 266 16.67 2.90 -20.49
N LEU A 267 15.60 2.65 -21.24
CA LEU A 267 15.63 1.79 -22.43
C LEU A 267 16.43 2.41 -23.59
N SER A 268 16.53 3.74 -23.62
CA SER A 268 17.23 4.52 -24.65
C SER A 268 18.66 4.92 -24.27
N ASP A 269 19.12 4.58 -23.05
CA ASP A 269 20.42 5.02 -22.54
C ASP A 269 21.57 4.22 -23.23
N PRO A 270 22.48 4.89 -23.96
CA PRO A 270 23.69 4.27 -24.50
C PRO A 270 24.65 3.75 -23.40
N SER A 271 24.36 3.92 -22.12
CA SER A 271 25.09 3.26 -21.02
C SER A 271 24.94 1.73 -21.03
N THR A 272 23.86 1.17 -21.62
CA THR A 272 23.72 -0.29 -21.84
C THR A 272 24.75 -0.83 -22.86
N LEU A 273 25.33 0.04 -23.71
CA LEU A 273 26.48 -0.27 -24.58
C LEU A 273 27.83 -0.28 -23.83
N GLN A 274 27.86 0.06 -22.53
CA GLN A 274 29.09 0.01 -21.73
C GLN A 274 29.33 -1.33 -21.05
N THR A 275 28.47 -2.33 -21.23
CA THR A 275 28.77 -3.68 -20.74
C THR A 275 29.89 -4.31 -21.58
N PRO A 276 30.82 -5.08 -20.97
CA PRO A 276 31.84 -5.83 -21.71
C PRO A 276 31.26 -6.78 -22.77
N ALA A 277 30.04 -7.29 -22.54
CA ALA A 277 29.32 -8.16 -23.47
C ALA A 277 28.83 -7.41 -24.72
N ALA A 278 28.28 -6.21 -24.58
CA ALA A 278 27.86 -5.38 -25.70
C ALA A 278 29.05 -4.96 -26.58
N ARG A 279 30.18 -4.61 -25.97
CA ARG A 279 31.43 -4.24 -26.69
C ARG A 279 32.05 -5.42 -27.45
N ALA A 280 31.90 -6.64 -26.94
CA ALA A 280 32.32 -7.86 -27.63
C ALA A 280 31.43 -8.19 -28.85
N ALA A 281 30.15 -7.84 -28.81
CA ALA A 281 29.22 -8.03 -29.91
C ALA A 281 29.48 -7.06 -31.09
N GLU A 282 29.95 -5.84 -30.82
CA GLU A 282 30.36 -4.88 -31.86
C GLU A 282 31.65 -5.29 -32.58
N LEU A 283 32.63 -5.84 -31.86
CA LEU A 283 33.87 -6.35 -32.46
C LEU A 283 33.64 -7.53 -33.43
N GLY A 284 32.47 -8.17 -33.36
CA GLY A 284 32.04 -9.21 -34.30
C GLY A 284 31.41 -8.69 -35.59
N ARG A 285 31.03 -7.41 -35.68
CA ARG A 285 30.46 -6.81 -36.91
C ARG A 285 31.53 -6.00 -37.64
N GLY A 286 32.39 -6.71 -38.37
CA GLY A 286 33.24 -6.07 -39.38
C GLY A 286 32.40 -5.43 -40.47
N ARG A 287 32.70 -4.18 -40.82
CA ARG A 287 32.34 -3.64 -42.15
C ARG A 287 33.38 -2.66 -42.67
N ASP A 288 33.79 -2.97 -43.88
CA ASP A 288 34.65 -2.23 -44.80
C ASP A 288 34.25 -0.76 -44.97
N VAL A 289 35.26 0.12 -45.11
CA VAL A 289 35.11 1.47 -45.66
C VAL A 289 36.29 1.76 -46.60
N PRO A 290 36.08 2.28 -47.82
CA PRO A 290 37.15 2.72 -48.71
C PRO A 290 37.52 4.20 -48.51
N ALA A 291 38.77 4.52 -48.85
CA ALA A 291 39.47 5.78 -48.62
C ALA A 291 39.32 6.81 -49.77
N GLN A 292 39.51 8.10 -49.45
CA GLN A 292 40.00 9.11 -50.39
C GLN A 292 40.72 10.27 -49.66
N ALA A 293 41.97 10.56 -50.04
CA ALA A 293 42.78 11.75 -49.70
C ALA A 293 42.59 12.86 -50.79
N PRO A 294 43.19 14.09 -50.77
CA PRO A 294 44.60 14.48 -50.50
C PRO A 294 44.75 15.83 -49.71
N GLY A 295 45.90 16.46 -49.40
CA GLY A 295 47.33 16.24 -49.62
C GLY A 295 48.18 17.48 -49.25
N GLY A 296 49.49 17.27 -49.00
CA GLY A 296 50.61 18.21 -49.16
C GLY A 296 50.99 19.13 -47.98
N ALA A 297 52.21 19.63 -47.81
CA ALA A 297 53.58 19.07 -47.79
C ALA A 297 54.54 20.20 -47.30
N PHE A 298 55.60 19.83 -46.56
CA PHE A 298 56.97 20.41 -46.58
C PHE A 298 57.37 21.71 -45.81
N GLY A 299 58.15 21.55 -44.71
CA GLY A 299 59.58 21.96 -44.57
C GLY A 299 60.05 23.44 -44.28
N PRO A 300 60.94 23.70 -43.28
CA PRO A 300 61.46 25.04 -42.84
C PRO A 300 62.87 25.41 -43.42
N PRO A 301 63.47 26.62 -43.22
CA PRO A 301 64.18 27.02 -41.98
C PRO A 301 64.18 28.55 -41.66
N GLY A 302 64.69 28.91 -40.48
CA GLY A 302 64.77 30.29 -39.98
C GLY A 302 66.08 31.06 -40.22
N SER A 303 65.99 32.39 -40.08
CA SER A 303 67.02 33.41 -39.78
C SER A 303 66.31 34.77 -39.83
N GLY A 304 66.13 35.50 -38.73
CA GLY A 304 66.95 36.68 -38.35
C GLY A 304 66.69 37.88 -39.28
N ASP A 305 66.39 39.13 -38.91
CA ASP A 305 66.52 39.94 -37.70
C ASP A 305 65.65 41.22 -37.92
N GLY A 306 65.38 42.02 -36.88
CA GLY A 306 65.24 43.48 -37.03
C GLY A 306 63.88 44.13 -36.75
N GLU A 307 63.76 44.67 -35.53
CA GLU A 307 63.19 45.98 -35.17
C GLU A 307 61.69 46.32 -35.31
N ALA A 308 61.10 46.49 -34.12
CA ALA A 308 60.39 47.68 -33.62
C ALA A 308 58.87 47.83 -33.83
N GLY A 309 58.13 47.63 -32.72
CA GLY A 309 57.11 48.59 -32.29
C GLY A 309 55.82 48.02 -31.68
N GLY A 310 55.75 47.92 -30.34
CA GLY A 310 54.49 48.10 -29.59
C GLY A 310 54.02 46.94 -28.67
N GLU A 311 54.45 46.96 -27.40
CA GLU A 311 53.80 46.33 -26.22
C GLU A 311 52.50 47.08 -25.82
N PRO A 312 51.57 46.60 -24.94
CA PRO A 312 51.84 45.67 -23.82
C PRO A 312 50.74 44.67 -23.38
N GLN A 313 51.11 43.86 -22.37
CA GLN A 313 50.35 43.16 -21.31
C GLN A 313 50.05 41.66 -21.48
N GLY A 314 50.73 40.85 -20.66
CA GLY A 314 50.24 39.53 -20.24
C GLY A 314 51.29 38.44 -20.10
N SER A 315 52.37 38.68 -19.36
CA SER A 315 53.41 37.70 -19.04
C SER A 315 52.84 36.47 -18.31
N PHE A 316 52.86 35.30 -18.97
CA PHE A 316 52.82 34.00 -18.31
C PHE A 316 54.26 33.59 -18.00
N GLY A 317 54.61 33.66 -16.71
CA GLY A 317 55.90 33.21 -16.18
C GLY A 317 56.02 31.68 -16.18
N THR A 318 57.25 31.24 -16.44
CA THR A 318 57.74 29.86 -16.44
C THR A 318 57.58 29.18 -15.08
N PHE A 319 57.05 27.95 -15.07
CA PHE A 319 56.98 27.09 -13.90
C PHE A 319 58.38 26.76 -13.36
N ALA A 320 58.61 27.03 -12.08
CA ALA A 320 59.76 26.56 -11.33
C ALA A 320 59.35 25.36 -10.44
N ASP A 321 60.24 24.39 -10.28
CA ASP A 321 60.06 23.08 -9.63
C ASP A 321 59.87 23.14 -8.08
N GLU A 322 59.31 24.21 -7.54
CA GLU A 322 59.10 24.38 -6.09
C GLU A 322 57.62 24.44 -5.64
N ASP A 323 56.65 24.32 -6.55
CA ASP A 323 55.21 24.37 -6.20
C ASP A 323 54.58 23.00 -5.81
N PHE A 324 55.35 21.92 -5.72
CA PHE A 324 54.86 20.60 -5.30
C PHE A 324 55.14 20.26 -3.82
N ALA A 325 54.83 21.18 -2.89
CA ALA A 325 54.80 20.87 -1.46
C ALA A 325 53.35 20.55 -1.00
N LYS A 326 52.95 19.28 -1.08
CA LYS A 326 51.69 18.77 -0.54
C LYS A 326 51.67 18.96 0.99
N PRO A 327 50.72 19.71 1.60
CA PRO A 327 50.64 19.78 3.05
C PRO A 327 50.25 18.40 3.61
N ARG A 328 51.04 17.85 4.53
CA ARG A 328 50.73 16.61 5.25
C ARG A 328 49.46 16.81 6.06
N ARG A 329 48.31 16.38 5.52
CA ARG A 329 47.01 16.33 6.24
C ARG A 329 47.04 15.27 7.35
N ARG A 330 47.65 15.61 8.48
CA ARG A 330 47.55 14.84 9.73
C ARG A 330 46.33 15.31 10.50
N GLY A 331 45.14 14.86 10.10
CA GLY A 331 43.89 15.24 10.78
C GLY A 331 42.59 14.63 10.23
N THR A 332 42.62 13.97 9.07
CA THR A 332 41.40 13.38 8.46
C THR A 332 41.06 11.99 8.99
N TRP A 333 42.03 11.23 9.51
CA TRP A 333 41.74 9.87 10.02
C TRP A 333 40.97 9.89 11.34
N ILE A 334 41.24 10.86 12.23
CA ILE A 334 40.50 11.06 13.48
C ILE A 334 39.05 11.48 13.17
N LYS A 335 38.85 12.38 12.22
CA LYS A 335 37.50 12.79 11.79
C LYS A 335 36.71 11.62 11.20
N ARG A 336 37.34 10.80 10.35
CA ARG A 336 36.70 9.59 9.77
C ARG A 336 36.33 8.57 10.84
N SER A 337 37.22 8.33 11.81
CA SER A 337 36.93 7.44 12.94
C SER A 337 35.79 7.95 13.83
N LEU A 338 35.70 9.27 14.03
CA LEU A 338 34.62 9.88 14.81
C LEU A 338 33.26 9.73 14.11
N PHE A 339 33.20 9.98 12.81
CA PHE A 339 31.95 9.80 12.04
C PHE A 339 31.53 8.33 11.96
N SER A 340 32.47 7.40 11.80
CA SER A 340 32.17 5.96 11.84
C SER A 340 31.66 5.51 13.21
N ALA A 341 32.26 6.02 14.30
CA ALA A 341 31.80 5.72 15.66
C ALA A 341 30.40 6.31 15.93
N LEU A 342 30.12 7.52 15.43
CA LEU A 342 28.80 8.14 15.52
C LEU A 342 27.75 7.33 14.75
N ALA A 343 28.07 6.90 13.52
CA ALA A 343 27.17 6.08 12.71
C ALA A 343 26.86 4.75 13.41
N LEU A 344 27.87 4.07 13.97
CA LEU A 344 27.67 2.85 14.76
C LEU A 344 26.84 3.08 16.03
N ALA A 345 27.01 4.23 16.69
CA ALA A 345 26.21 4.58 17.86
C ALA A 345 24.74 4.84 17.48
N VAL A 346 24.47 5.46 16.34
CA VAL A 346 23.10 5.67 15.82
C VAL A 346 22.45 4.35 15.45
N VAL A 347 23.17 3.47 14.74
CA VAL A 347 22.66 2.13 14.38
C VAL A 347 22.41 1.30 15.63
N GLY A 348 23.36 1.28 16.59
CA GLY A 348 23.18 0.58 17.87
C GLY A 348 22.03 1.16 18.70
N GLY A 349 21.87 2.49 18.70
CA GLY A 349 20.75 3.17 19.35
C GLY A 349 19.41 2.84 18.72
N GLY A 350 19.34 2.79 17.38
CA GLY A 350 18.14 2.39 16.65
C GLY A 350 17.77 0.93 16.88
N LEU A 351 18.74 0.01 16.85
CA LEU A 351 18.53 -1.40 17.17
C LEU A 351 18.07 -1.60 18.62
N TYR A 352 18.66 -0.86 19.57
CA TYR A 352 18.25 -0.91 20.98
C TYR A 352 16.85 -0.33 21.20
N ALA A 353 16.51 0.78 20.54
CA ALA A 353 15.18 1.37 20.60
C ALA A 353 14.13 0.44 20.01
N GLY A 354 14.41 -0.18 18.86
CA GLY A 354 13.57 -1.21 18.25
C GLY A 354 13.39 -2.40 19.19
N TYR A 355 14.47 -2.98 19.71
CA TYR A 355 14.39 -4.09 20.68
C TYR A 355 13.61 -3.71 21.95
N ARG A 356 13.78 -2.49 22.46
CA ARG A 356 13.04 -2.03 23.63
C ARG A 356 11.55 -1.87 23.33
N TRP A 357 11.19 -1.40 22.13
CA TRP A 357 9.80 -1.30 21.69
C TRP A 357 9.15 -2.67 21.50
N THR A 358 9.86 -3.65 20.92
CA THR A 358 9.32 -5.02 20.79
C THR A 358 9.02 -5.66 22.14
N GLN A 359 9.81 -5.35 23.18
CA GLN A 359 9.60 -5.84 24.54
C GLN A 359 8.38 -5.21 25.26
N THR A 360 7.80 -4.15 24.70
CA THR A 360 6.58 -3.52 25.24
C THR A 360 5.27 -4.09 24.66
N GLN A 361 5.35 -4.90 23.61
CA GLN A 361 4.19 -5.48 22.93
C GLN A 361 3.77 -6.80 23.58
N TYR A 362 2.47 -7.09 23.57
CA TYR A 362 1.89 -8.35 24.03
C TYR A 362 0.94 -8.91 22.99
N PHE A 363 0.75 -10.22 22.98
CA PHE A 363 -0.29 -10.84 22.16
C PHE A 363 -0.83 -12.11 22.82
N VAL A 364 -2.05 -12.47 22.45
CA VAL A 364 -2.69 -13.72 22.87
C VAL A 364 -2.62 -14.69 21.71
N GLY A 365 -2.05 -15.87 21.93
CA GLY A 365 -1.83 -16.87 20.90
C GLY A 365 -2.21 -18.27 21.34
N ALA A 366 -2.31 -19.19 20.38
CA ALA A 366 -2.45 -20.61 20.68
C ALA A 366 -1.10 -21.20 21.12
N LYS A 367 -1.11 -21.99 22.19
CA LYS A 367 -0.01 -22.87 22.58
C LYS A 367 -0.58 -24.28 22.62
N ASP A 368 -0.19 -25.11 21.66
CA ASP A 368 -0.79 -26.42 21.44
C ASP A 368 -2.33 -26.34 21.29
N ASP A 369 -3.09 -26.78 22.30
CA ASP A 369 -4.56 -26.85 22.29
C ASP A 369 -5.24 -25.80 23.20
N HIS A 370 -4.48 -24.90 23.82
CA HIS A 370 -4.99 -23.91 24.77
C HIS A 370 -4.44 -22.49 24.51
N VAL A 371 -5.02 -21.51 25.19
CA VAL A 371 -4.67 -20.09 25.03
C VAL A 371 -3.44 -19.75 25.89
N ALA A 372 -2.50 -18.98 25.35
CA ALA A 372 -1.37 -18.44 26.08
C ALA A 372 -1.15 -16.95 25.77
N LEU A 373 -0.59 -16.24 26.75
CA LEU A 373 -0.23 -14.84 26.64
C LEU A 373 1.28 -14.74 26.43
N TYR A 374 1.66 -14.07 25.35
CA TYR A 374 3.04 -13.89 24.93
C TYR A 374 3.44 -12.41 25.08
N GLN A 375 4.69 -12.18 25.46
CA GLN A 375 5.36 -10.89 25.43
C GLN A 375 6.30 -10.85 24.23
N GLY A 376 6.16 -9.85 23.36
CA GLY A 376 6.96 -9.69 22.15
C GLY A 376 6.12 -9.60 20.87
N LEU A 377 6.77 -9.82 19.72
CA LEU A 377 6.11 -9.86 18.42
C LEU A 377 5.74 -11.30 18.04
N SER A 378 4.58 -11.48 17.40
CA SER A 378 4.11 -12.81 16.96
C SER A 378 4.87 -13.38 15.76
N GLN A 379 5.70 -12.58 15.08
CA GLN A 379 6.53 -13.02 13.95
C GLN A 379 7.91 -13.51 14.39
N ASP A 380 8.31 -14.68 13.89
CA ASP A 380 9.65 -15.24 14.08
C ASP A 380 10.60 -14.74 12.97
N LEU A 381 11.75 -14.18 13.35
CA LEU A 381 12.80 -13.82 12.39
C LEU A 381 13.77 -14.99 12.23
N ALA A 382 13.54 -15.82 11.22
CA ALA A 382 14.37 -16.93 10.73
C ALA A 382 14.90 -17.91 11.79
N TRP A 383 15.84 -17.48 12.65
CA TRP A 383 16.45 -18.26 13.74
C TRP A 383 16.30 -17.62 15.13
N ILE A 384 15.56 -16.51 15.28
CA ILE A 384 15.33 -15.80 16.55
C ILE A 384 13.84 -15.69 16.82
N SER A 385 13.37 -16.35 17.89
CA SER A 385 12.04 -16.10 18.45
C SER A 385 12.07 -14.78 19.21
N LEU A 386 11.27 -13.82 18.77
CA LEU A 386 11.15 -12.49 19.37
C LEU A 386 10.03 -12.40 20.41
N ASN A 387 9.49 -13.55 20.81
CA ASN A 387 8.46 -13.68 21.81
C ASN A 387 8.87 -14.63 22.93
N LYS A 388 8.25 -14.43 24.09
CA LYS A 388 8.37 -15.29 25.25
C LYS A 388 6.99 -15.45 25.88
N VAL A 389 6.66 -16.67 26.31
CA VAL A 389 5.42 -16.92 27.07
C VAL A 389 5.52 -16.18 28.40
N ASP A 390 4.57 -15.26 28.65
CA ASP A 390 4.43 -14.56 29.94
C ASP A 390 3.51 -15.36 30.87
N GLN A 391 2.32 -15.75 30.38
CA GLN A 391 1.33 -16.52 31.13
C GLN A 391 0.69 -17.61 30.28
N ASP A 392 0.45 -18.77 30.89
CA ASP A 392 -0.12 -19.95 30.25
C ASP A 392 -1.49 -20.23 30.85
N HIS A 393 -2.52 -20.43 30.01
CA HIS A 393 -3.92 -20.62 30.44
C HIS A 393 -4.47 -21.97 29.97
N PRO A 394 -4.01 -23.09 30.55
CA PRO A 394 -4.46 -24.44 30.17
C PRO A 394 -5.96 -24.68 30.43
N GLU A 395 -6.59 -23.87 31.27
CA GLU A 395 -8.03 -23.91 31.55
C GLU A 395 -8.90 -23.46 30.36
N ILE A 396 -8.32 -22.76 29.36
CA ILE A 396 -9.03 -22.26 28.18
C ILE A 396 -8.64 -23.09 26.95
N GLU A 397 -9.32 -24.23 26.76
CA GLU A 397 -9.09 -25.09 25.59
C GLU A 397 -9.76 -24.52 24.32
N LEU A 398 -9.02 -24.49 23.21
CA LEU A 398 -9.44 -23.88 21.94
C LEU A 398 -10.72 -24.51 21.34
N LYS A 399 -11.01 -25.77 21.66
CA LYS A 399 -12.21 -26.48 21.16
C LYS A 399 -13.53 -25.92 21.72
N TYR A 400 -13.49 -25.28 22.89
CA TYR A 400 -14.68 -24.67 23.51
C TYR A 400 -14.86 -23.21 23.09
N LEU A 401 -13.90 -22.62 22.39
CA LEU A 401 -14.07 -21.32 21.75
C LEU A 401 -14.86 -21.44 20.44
N PRO A 402 -15.71 -20.46 20.12
CA PRO A 402 -16.34 -20.32 18.79
C PRO A 402 -15.31 -20.27 17.66
N LEU A 403 -15.71 -20.72 16.47
CA LEU A 403 -14.82 -20.80 15.30
C LEU A 403 -14.08 -19.49 14.99
N TYR A 404 -14.78 -18.35 15.03
CA TYR A 404 -14.18 -17.04 14.79
C TYR A 404 -13.05 -16.74 15.80
N GLN A 405 -13.32 -16.89 17.09
CA GLN A 405 -12.34 -16.61 18.15
C GLN A 405 -11.19 -17.62 18.16
N ARG A 406 -11.47 -18.89 17.83
CA ARG A 406 -10.43 -19.91 17.66
C ARG A 406 -9.46 -19.52 16.55
N ASN A 407 -9.96 -19.04 15.42
CA ASN A 407 -9.12 -18.58 14.32
C ASN A 407 -8.31 -17.34 14.72
N GLN A 408 -8.93 -16.37 15.40
CA GLN A 408 -8.21 -15.20 15.91
C GLN A 408 -7.08 -15.55 16.88
N VAL A 409 -7.29 -16.50 17.80
CA VAL A 409 -6.22 -16.94 18.72
C VAL A 409 -5.11 -17.70 17.98
N LYS A 410 -5.45 -18.46 16.92
CA LYS A 410 -4.45 -19.12 16.07
C LYS A 410 -3.65 -18.14 15.23
N GLU A 411 -4.29 -17.09 14.73
CA GLU A 411 -3.66 -16.00 13.97
C GLU A 411 -2.97 -14.96 14.86
N THR A 412 -3.05 -15.13 16.17
CA THR A 412 -2.60 -14.22 17.24
C THR A 412 -3.42 -12.93 17.34
N ILE A 413 -3.79 -12.56 18.57
CA ILE A 413 -4.54 -11.34 18.87
C ILE A 413 -3.57 -10.33 19.49
N PRO A 414 -3.22 -9.23 18.79
CA PRO A 414 -2.31 -8.22 19.32
C PRO A 414 -2.93 -7.46 20.50
N ALA A 415 -2.08 -6.98 21.42
CA ALA A 415 -2.46 -6.15 22.54
C ALA A 415 -1.36 -5.12 22.86
N ASP A 416 -1.74 -3.87 23.11
CA ASP A 416 -0.80 -2.77 23.29
C ASP A 416 -0.10 -2.81 24.65
N ASN A 417 -0.69 -3.50 25.63
CA ASN A 417 -0.16 -3.66 26.96
C ASN A 417 -0.64 -4.95 27.65
N ARG A 418 -0.01 -5.30 28.77
CA ARG A 418 -0.31 -6.51 29.54
C ARG A 418 -1.74 -6.55 30.07
N ASP A 419 -2.29 -5.40 30.47
CA ASP A 419 -3.64 -5.33 31.05
C ASP A 419 -4.70 -5.63 29.98
N GLU A 420 -4.54 -5.06 28.78
CA GLU A 420 -5.39 -5.35 27.62
C GLU A 420 -5.31 -6.83 27.21
N ALA A 421 -4.09 -7.39 27.17
CA ALA A 421 -3.89 -8.81 26.88
C ALA A 421 -4.60 -9.70 27.91
N THR A 422 -4.50 -9.35 29.20
CA THR A 422 -5.15 -10.08 30.31
C THR A 422 -6.69 -9.97 30.22
N LEU A 423 -7.21 -8.81 29.84
CA LEU A 423 -8.64 -8.60 29.61
C LEU A 423 -9.16 -9.50 28.48
N LYS A 424 -8.44 -9.56 27.34
CA LYS A 424 -8.79 -10.41 26.20
C LYS A 424 -8.79 -11.90 26.59
N VAL A 425 -7.79 -12.35 27.34
CA VAL A 425 -7.75 -13.74 27.86
C VAL A 425 -8.94 -14.01 28.80
N THR A 426 -9.26 -13.07 29.69
CA THR A 426 -10.39 -13.21 30.62
C THR A 426 -11.72 -13.30 29.89
N GLU A 427 -11.90 -12.53 28.82
CA GLU A 427 -13.10 -12.58 27.97
C GLU A 427 -13.22 -13.92 27.24
N LEU A 428 -12.12 -14.39 26.63
CA LEU A 428 -12.05 -15.72 26.01
C LEU A 428 -12.38 -16.83 27.02
N GLY A 429 -11.90 -16.72 28.26
CA GLY A 429 -12.20 -17.67 29.33
C GLY A 429 -13.68 -17.72 29.71
N LYS A 430 -14.33 -16.56 29.85
CA LYS A 430 -15.79 -16.48 30.09
C LYS A 430 -16.59 -17.13 28.98
N GLN A 431 -16.17 -16.93 27.74
CA GLN A 431 -16.85 -17.48 26.58
C GLN A 431 -16.64 -18.98 26.44
N ALA A 432 -15.41 -19.47 26.64
CA ALA A 432 -15.11 -20.90 26.67
C ALA A 432 -15.91 -21.62 27.77
N HIS A 433 -16.00 -21.02 28.96
CA HIS A 433 -16.80 -21.58 30.07
C HIS A 433 -18.30 -21.66 29.72
N ALA A 434 -18.86 -20.60 29.12
CA ALA A 434 -20.28 -20.60 28.69
C ALA A 434 -20.56 -21.66 27.61
N CYS A 435 -19.65 -21.85 26.66
CA CYS A 435 -19.79 -22.88 25.64
C CYS A 435 -19.63 -24.29 26.21
N LEU A 436 -18.72 -24.48 27.16
CA LEU A 436 -18.54 -25.75 27.88
C LEU A 436 -19.80 -26.13 28.67
N SER A 437 -20.37 -25.20 29.44
CA SER A 437 -21.59 -25.45 30.23
C SER A 437 -22.78 -25.79 29.33
N LYS A 438 -22.91 -25.12 28.18
CA LYS A 438 -23.93 -25.43 27.18
C LYS A 438 -23.77 -26.83 26.60
N GLN A 439 -22.56 -27.24 26.21
CA GLN A 439 -22.30 -28.59 25.68
C GLN A 439 -22.61 -29.69 26.70
N GLN A 440 -22.29 -29.47 27.98
CA GLN A 440 -22.59 -30.44 29.04
C GLN A 440 -24.11 -30.61 29.25
N ARG A 441 -24.88 -29.51 29.22
CA ARG A 441 -26.35 -29.55 29.24
C ARG A 441 -26.90 -30.26 27.99
N GLU A 442 -26.36 -29.90 26.82
CA GLU A 442 -26.44 -30.58 25.52
C GLU A 442 -26.45 -32.11 25.63
N ALA A 443 -25.34 -32.61 26.18
CA ALA A 443 -25.04 -34.02 26.33
C ALA A 443 -25.95 -34.70 27.37
N ALA A 444 -26.23 -34.04 28.49
CA ALA A 444 -27.12 -34.56 29.53
C ALA A 444 -28.56 -34.73 29.04
N GLU A 445 -29.08 -33.76 28.28
CA GLU A 445 -30.41 -33.84 27.67
C GLU A 445 -30.49 -34.92 26.61
N ARG A 446 -29.47 -35.04 25.74
CA ARG A 446 -29.38 -36.14 24.75
C ARG A 446 -29.28 -37.51 25.41
N ALA A 447 -28.53 -37.64 26.50
CA ALA A 447 -28.42 -38.88 27.26
C ALA A 447 -29.77 -39.24 27.92
N ALA A 448 -30.47 -38.26 28.49
CA ALA A 448 -31.80 -38.45 29.06
C ALA A 448 -32.86 -38.81 27.99
N ALA A 449 -32.81 -38.18 26.81
CA ALA A 449 -33.69 -38.49 25.68
C ALA A 449 -33.41 -39.88 25.11
N LYS A 450 -32.15 -40.29 25.02
CA LYS A 450 -31.74 -41.65 24.62
C LYS A 450 -32.25 -42.69 25.62
N ALA A 451 -32.09 -42.44 26.93
CA ALA A 451 -32.60 -43.32 27.98
C ALA A 451 -34.13 -43.48 27.92
N LYS A 452 -34.88 -42.40 27.64
CA LYS A 452 -36.35 -42.48 27.43
C LYS A 452 -36.72 -43.28 26.18
N LYS A 453 -36.00 -43.09 25.08
CA LYS A 453 -36.24 -43.81 23.81
C LYS A 453 -35.92 -45.31 23.90
N ASP A 454 -34.92 -45.66 24.70
CA ASP A 454 -34.55 -47.05 25.01
C ASP A 454 -35.59 -47.71 25.93
N GLN A 455 -36.22 -46.97 26.85
CA GLN A 455 -37.35 -47.44 27.66
C GLN A 455 -38.64 -47.68 26.84
N GLU A 456 -38.96 -46.81 25.87
CA GLU A 456 -40.12 -47.01 24.98
C GLU A 456 -39.96 -48.21 24.03
N LYS A 457 -38.74 -48.48 23.54
CA LYS A 457 -38.46 -49.68 22.73
C LYS A 457 -38.59 -50.99 23.51
N ALA A 458 -38.36 -50.98 24.82
CA ALA A 458 -38.50 -52.16 25.68
C ALA A 458 -39.97 -52.45 26.07
N GLY A 459 -40.88 -51.46 25.98
CA GLY A 459 -42.30 -51.61 26.33
C GLY A 459 -43.21 -52.14 25.21
N GLY A 460 -42.65 -52.38 24.02
CA GLY A 460 -43.41 -52.63 22.79
C GLY A 460 -43.42 -54.06 22.27
N HIS A 461 -43.32 -55.10 23.10
CA HIS A 461 -43.62 -56.49 22.69
C HIS A 461 -43.99 -57.36 23.89
N GLY A 462 -45.22 -57.90 23.89
CA GLY A 462 -45.57 -59.07 24.71
C GLY A 462 -46.85 -58.99 25.53
N GLN A 463 -48.02 -59.00 24.86
CA GLN A 463 -49.20 -59.67 25.40
C GLN A 463 -49.41 -60.99 24.64
N THR A 464 -49.93 -61.98 25.37
CA THR A 464 -50.35 -63.35 25.00
C THR A 464 -49.27 -64.44 25.15
N GLY A 465 -49.60 -65.49 25.91
CA GLY A 465 -48.81 -66.73 25.94
C GLY A 465 -48.78 -67.45 27.28
N ASN A 466 -49.78 -68.27 27.54
CA ASN A 466 -50.00 -69.10 28.72
C ASN A 466 -48.97 -70.24 28.90
N THR A 467 -48.99 -70.86 30.09
CA THR A 467 -48.60 -72.25 30.47
C THR A 467 -47.25 -72.57 31.17
N THR A 468 -47.40 -72.85 32.47
CA THR A 468 -46.89 -74.00 33.28
C THR A 468 -45.41 -74.39 33.29
N GLY A 469 -44.84 -74.48 34.50
CA GLY A 469 -43.87 -75.54 34.82
C GLY A 469 -42.81 -75.27 35.91
N HIS A 470 -43.10 -75.73 37.13
CA HIS A 470 -42.17 -76.34 38.11
C HIS A 470 -41.09 -75.53 38.88
N LYS A 471 -41.47 -75.20 40.12
CA LYS A 471 -40.89 -75.47 41.47
C LYS A 471 -39.42 -75.12 41.85
N PRO A 472 -39.18 -74.87 43.17
CA PRO A 472 -38.15 -73.97 43.69
C PRO A 472 -37.08 -74.64 44.58
N GLY A 473 -36.01 -73.89 44.92
CA GLY A 473 -34.99 -74.31 45.90
C GLY A 473 -34.35 -73.14 46.64
N ALA A 474 -34.70 -73.04 47.92
CA ALA A 474 -34.39 -72.12 49.01
C ALA A 474 -32.88 -71.82 49.35
N PRO A 475 -32.61 -70.89 50.31
CA PRO A 475 -31.42 -70.03 50.40
C PRO A 475 -30.43 -70.41 51.52
N GLY A 476 -29.29 -69.70 51.59
CA GLY A 476 -28.34 -69.77 52.71
C GLY A 476 -27.69 -68.42 53.03
N THR A 477 -27.89 -67.95 54.25
CA THR A 477 -27.45 -66.67 54.85
C THR A 477 -26.20 -66.90 55.74
N PRO A 478 -25.75 -65.95 56.59
CA PRO A 478 -24.57 -65.07 56.44
C PRO A 478 -23.40 -65.39 57.42
N THR A 479 -22.32 -64.61 57.39
CA THR A 479 -21.43 -64.46 58.57
C THR A 479 -20.60 -63.16 58.53
N VAL A 480 -20.43 -62.56 59.71
CA VAL A 480 -19.83 -61.26 60.11
C VAL A 480 -18.90 -61.58 61.31
N PRO A 481 -18.14 -60.66 61.96
CA PRO A 481 -17.07 -59.71 61.58
C PRO A 481 -15.71 -60.04 62.27
N GLY A 482 -14.69 -59.19 62.13
CA GLY A 482 -13.43 -59.22 62.91
C GLY A 482 -12.66 -57.90 62.85
N ASP A 483 -11.89 -57.58 63.89
CA ASP A 483 -11.73 -56.23 64.49
C ASP A 483 -10.23 -55.86 64.70
N ARG A 484 -9.95 -54.54 64.86
CA ARG A 484 -8.74 -53.83 65.41
C ARG A 484 -7.43 -53.82 64.59
N THR A 485 -6.71 -52.71 64.45
CA THR A 485 -6.09 -51.88 65.50
C THR A 485 -5.53 -50.55 64.92
N ALA A 486 -5.38 -49.54 65.77
CA ALA A 486 -4.83 -48.21 65.47
C ALA A 486 -3.47 -47.99 66.18
N THR A 487 -2.51 -47.33 65.54
CA THR A 487 -1.53 -46.42 66.19
C THR A 487 -0.84 -45.46 65.19
N ALA A 488 -0.94 -44.18 65.54
CA ALA A 488 -0.27 -42.91 65.16
C ALA A 488 0.88 -42.80 64.13
N GLY A 489 0.75 -41.79 63.25
CA GLY A 489 1.82 -41.04 62.56
C GLY A 489 1.27 -39.76 61.89
N THR A 490 1.82 -38.59 62.21
CA THR A 490 1.39 -37.22 61.82
C THR A 490 1.78 -36.84 60.36
N PRO A 491 1.37 -35.69 59.77
CA PRO A 491 0.63 -35.64 58.51
C PRO A 491 1.51 -35.27 57.30
N GLY A 492 1.39 -36.04 56.22
CA GLY A 492 1.94 -35.69 54.90
C GLY A 492 0.88 -35.93 53.83
N ALA A 493 0.05 -34.93 53.55
CA ALA A 493 -0.99 -35.02 52.55
C ALA A 493 -0.38 -34.94 51.14
N LEU A 494 -0.18 -36.09 50.51
CA LEU A 494 -0.23 -36.21 49.05
C LEU A 494 -1.69 -36.04 48.62
N VAL A 495 -1.97 -34.97 47.89
CA VAL A 495 -3.25 -34.71 47.23
C VAL A 495 -3.27 -35.46 45.90
N SER A 496 -4.14 -36.45 45.80
CA SER A 496 -4.71 -36.98 44.55
C SER A 496 -6.21 -36.64 44.54
N PRO A 497 -6.84 -36.60 43.37
CA PRO A 497 -7.64 -35.47 42.91
C PRO A 497 -8.97 -35.37 43.64
N SER A 498 -9.22 -34.21 44.26
CA SER A 498 -10.54 -33.87 44.74
C SER A 498 -11.48 -33.67 43.56
N THR A 499 -12.44 -34.57 43.47
CA THR A 499 -13.77 -34.41 42.91
C THR A 499 -14.21 -32.94 42.91
N PRO A 500 -14.61 -32.35 41.77
CA PRO A 500 -15.23 -31.02 41.80
C PRO A 500 -16.56 -31.11 42.56
N PRO A 501 -16.94 -30.04 43.29
CA PRO A 501 -18.14 -30.04 44.11
C PRO A 501 -19.37 -30.30 43.23
N ALA A 502 -20.18 -31.26 43.68
CA ALA A 502 -21.52 -31.51 43.15
C ALA A 502 -22.45 -30.37 43.59
N ASP A 503 -22.32 -29.21 42.95
CA ASP A 503 -23.24 -28.08 43.16
C ASP A 503 -23.31 -27.17 41.93
N ILE A 504 -23.54 -27.74 40.75
CA ILE A 504 -23.94 -26.99 39.54
C ILE A 504 -25.03 -27.74 38.76
N THR A 505 -26.05 -28.20 39.47
CA THR A 505 -27.26 -28.74 38.84
C THR A 505 -28.48 -28.07 39.46
N SER A 506 -28.80 -26.85 38.97
CA SER A 506 -30.16 -26.26 38.95
C SER A 506 -30.20 -24.73 38.84
N GLN A 507 -29.08 -24.03 38.60
CA GLN A 507 -29.17 -22.60 38.29
C GLN A 507 -29.49 -22.39 36.81
N ALA A 508 -30.62 -21.73 36.54
CA ALA A 508 -30.91 -21.18 35.22
C ALA A 508 -29.78 -20.21 34.81
N PRO A 509 -29.32 -20.23 33.56
CA PRO A 509 -28.23 -19.37 33.13
C PRO A 509 -28.60 -17.90 33.30
N SER A 510 -27.65 -17.07 33.73
CA SER A 510 -27.84 -15.62 33.82
C SER A 510 -28.08 -15.01 32.43
N GLU A 511 -28.69 -13.82 32.36
CA GLU A 511 -28.95 -13.16 31.06
C GLU A 511 -27.67 -12.91 30.26
N GLU A 512 -26.54 -12.68 30.93
CA GLU A 512 -25.22 -12.53 30.28
C GLU A 512 -24.71 -13.86 29.72
N GLN A 513 -24.86 -14.96 30.45
CA GLN A 513 -24.50 -16.30 29.97
C GLN A 513 -25.35 -16.69 28.75
N LEU A 514 -26.64 -16.40 28.76
CA LEU A 514 -27.54 -16.64 27.62
C LEU A 514 -27.14 -15.85 26.37
N LYS A 515 -26.57 -14.65 26.52
CA LYS A 515 -26.05 -13.87 25.38
C LYS A 515 -24.77 -14.49 24.81
N LEU A 516 -23.85 -14.92 25.68
CA LEU A 516 -22.60 -15.57 25.26
C LEU A 516 -22.85 -16.96 24.63
N GLU A 517 -23.81 -17.72 25.15
CA GLU A 517 -24.20 -19.05 24.64
C GLU A 517 -24.76 -19.03 23.21
N LYS A 518 -25.30 -17.89 22.75
CA LYS A 518 -25.76 -17.71 21.36
C LYS A 518 -24.60 -17.73 20.37
N ASN A 519 -23.41 -17.32 20.80
CA ASN A 519 -22.22 -17.25 19.97
C ASN A 519 -21.44 -18.58 19.95
N CYS A 520 -21.84 -19.56 20.77
CA CYS A 520 -21.29 -20.91 20.75
C CYS A 520 -21.84 -21.65 19.52
N SER A 521 -21.02 -21.74 18.46
CA SER A 521 -21.35 -22.51 17.25
C SER A 521 -21.64 -23.96 17.61
N THR A 522 -22.77 -24.48 17.12
CA THR A 522 -23.09 -25.91 17.19
C THR A 522 -22.06 -26.66 16.36
N GLN A 523 -21.21 -27.48 17.00
CA GLN A 523 -20.35 -28.40 16.28
C GLN A 523 -21.23 -29.31 15.41
N GLN A 524 -21.08 -29.24 14.09
CA GLN A 524 -21.37 -30.36 13.20
C GLN A 524 -20.13 -31.21 13.06
#